data_AF-A0A2W0EUW2-F1
#
_entry.id   AF-A0A2W0EUW2-F1
#
_cell.length_a   1.000
_cell.length_b   1.000
_cell.length_c   1.000
_cell.angle_alpha   90.00
_cell.angle_beta   90.00
_cell.angle_gamma   90.00
#
_symmetry.space_group_name_H-M   'P 1'
#
loop_
_entity.id
_entity.type
_entity.pdbx_description
1 polymer ?
#
loop_
_entity_poly.entity_id
_entity_poly.type
_entity_poly.pdbx_seq_one_letter_code
_entity_poly.pdbx_strand_id
1 'polypeptide(L)'
;MTNPQDLKTIGLTPFSYHANDPLFRINAGVPVIEALYHASDLLHLAKLLASDAAIVRDSDRHAWASHFLQDMSKAIIDDVVKVLDATCNNRA
;
A
#
# COMPACT_ATOMS: atom_id res chain seq x y z
N MET A 1 14.27 23.28 -1.30
CA MET A 1 13.69 22.12 -2.00
C MET A 1 13.84 20.90 -1.11
N THR A 2 12.75 20.23 -0.72
CA THR A 2 12.83 18.90 -0.09
C THR A 2 13.32 17.90 -1.14
N ASN A 3 14.41 17.20 -0.85
CA ASN A 3 14.89 16.10 -1.69
C ASN A 3 13.86 14.95 -1.60
N PRO A 4 13.41 14.37 -2.72
CA PRO A 4 12.53 13.20 -2.70
C PRO A 4 13.05 12.04 -1.83
N GLN A 5 14.38 11.94 -1.64
CA GLN A 5 14.99 10.93 -0.77
C GLN A 5 14.77 11.18 0.73
N ASP A 6 14.42 12.41 1.12
CA ASP A 6 14.16 12.75 2.52
C ASP A 6 12.67 12.56 2.91
N LEU A 7 11.81 12.27 1.92
CA LEU A 7 10.38 12.11 2.16
C LEU A 7 10.11 10.81 2.91
N LYS A 8 9.23 10.91 3.89
CA LYS A 8 8.80 9.79 4.72
C LYS A 8 7.28 9.68 4.71
N THR A 9 6.77 8.46 4.84
CA THR A 9 5.35 8.17 5.04
C THR A 9 4.80 8.99 6.20
N ILE A 10 3.55 9.45 6.06
CA ILE A 10 2.85 10.23 7.08
C ILE A 10 2.03 9.31 8.00
N GLY A 11 1.75 8.09 7.55
CA GLY A 11 1.07 7.04 8.29
C GLY A 11 -0.41 7.32 8.55
N LEU A 12 -1.07 8.14 7.73
CA LEU A 12 -2.47 8.53 7.89
C LEU A 12 -3.42 7.69 7.01
N THR A 13 -2.91 6.72 6.27
CA THR A 13 -3.74 5.81 5.48
C THR A 13 -4.12 4.55 6.25
N PRO A 14 -5.39 4.40 6.65
CA PRO A 14 -5.95 3.15 7.16
C PRO A 14 -6.26 2.14 6.04
N PHE A 15 -6.27 0.85 6.39
CA PHE A 15 -6.72 -0.24 5.53
C PHE A 15 -7.22 -1.44 6.35
N SER A 16 -7.87 -2.40 5.67
CA SER A 16 -8.54 -3.56 6.29
C SER A 16 -9.57 -3.15 7.34
N TYR A 17 -10.82 -3.00 6.92
CA TYR A 17 -11.90 -2.51 7.77
C TYR A 17 -12.74 -3.66 8.32
N HIS A 18 -13.10 -3.58 9.60
CA HIS A 18 -14.10 -4.44 10.22
C HIS A 18 -15.20 -3.57 10.82
N ALA A 19 -16.44 -3.75 10.35
CA ALA A 19 -17.58 -2.94 10.81
C ALA A 19 -17.33 -1.41 10.72
N ASN A 20 -16.67 -0.96 9.65
CA ASN A 20 -16.19 0.42 9.40
C ASN A 20 -15.04 0.91 10.29
N ASP A 21 -14.57 0.11 11.24
CA ASP A 21 -13.38 0.44 12.02
C ASP A 21 -12.12 -0.03 11.29
N PRO A 22 -11.11 0.85 11.11
CA PRO A 22 -9.85 0.46 10.47
C PRO A 22 -9.01 -0.39 11.43
N LEU A 23 -8.58 -1.56 10.98
CA LEU A 23 -7.75 -2.47 11.79
C LEU A 23 -6.26 -2.11 11.70
N PHE A 24 -5.81 -1.64 10.53
CA PHE A 24 -4.40 -1.33 10.29
C PHE A 24 -4.24 0.06 9.67
N ARG A 25 -3.02 0.59 9.78
CA ARG A 25 -2.59 1.84 9.14
C ARG A 25 -1.14 1.74 8.70
N ILE A 26 -0.75 2.58 7.77
CA ILE A 26 0.66 2.76 7.42
C ILE A 26 1.40 3.39 8.60
N ASN A 27 2.64 2.94 8.83
CA ASN A 27 3.52 3.53 9.83
C ASN A 27 4.14 4.81 9.28
N ALA A 28 4.17 5.86 10.11
CA ALA A 28 4.85 7.09 9.78
C ALA A 28 6.37 6.94 9.87
N GLY A 29 7.11 7.76 9.12
CA GLY A 29 8.57 7.85 9.24
C GLY A 29 9.37 6.85 8.38
N VAL A 30 8.72 6.04 7.56
CA VAL A 30 9.37 5.13 6.61
C VAL A 30 9.77 5.91 5.36
N PRO A 31 11.01 5.79 4.84
CA PRO A 31 11.39 6.43 3.59
C PRO A 31 10.43 6.09 2.45
N VAL A 32 9.95 7.10 1.72
CA VAL A 32 8.93 6.93 0.67
C VAL A 32 9.41 5.97 -0.43
N ILE A 33 10.69 6.03 -0.80
CA ILE A 33 11.27 5.17 -1.83
C ILE A 33 11.23 3.70 -1.39
N GLU A 34 11.62 3.40 -0.15
CA GLU A 34 11.57 2.05 0.41
C GLU A 34 10.12 1.54 0.51
N ALA A 35 9.20 2.41 0.94
CA ALA A 35 7.78 2.08 1.01
C ALA A 35 7.23 1.71 -0.38
N LEU A 36 7.58 2.47 -1.43
CA LEU A 36 7.15 2.18 -2.80
C LEU A 36 7.75 0.88 -3.35
N TYR A 37 9.02 0.57 -3.04
CA TYR A 37 9.60 -0.74 -3.39
C TYR A 37 8.79 -1.88 -2.75
N HIS A 38 8.49 -1.79 -1.46
CA HIS A 38 7.65 -2.78 -0.79
C HIS A 38 6.24 -2.87 -1.36
N ALA A 39 5.60 -1.75 -1.70
CA ALA A 39 4.30 -1.76 -2.35
C ALA A 39 4.34 -2.50 -3.70
N SER A 40 5.41 -2.32 -4.47
CA SER A 40 5.63 -3.01 -5.74
C SER A 40 5.76 -4.53 -5.55
N ASP A 41 6.55 -4.97 -4.57
CA ASP A 41 6.73 -6.40 -4.26
C ASP A 41 5.40 -7.06 -3.83
N LEU A 42 4.64 -6.39 -2.94
CA LEU A 42 3.32 -6.84 -2.51
C LEU A 42 2.36 -6.98 -3.69
N LEU A 43 2.33 -5.97 -4.56
CA LEU A 43 1.46 -5.97 -5.74
C LEU A 43 1.86 -7.06 -6.74
N HIS A 44 3.16 -7.33 -6.90
CA HIS A 44 3.64 -8.41 -7.74
C HIS A 44 3.14 -9.77 -7.24
N LEU A 45 3.32 -10.06 -5.94
CA LEU A 45 2.84 -11.30 -5.33
C LEU A 45 1.32 -11.43 -5.42
N ALA A 46 0.59 -10.34 -5.20
CA ALA A 46 -0.86 -10.35 -5.31
C ALA A 46 -1.34 -10.72 -6.73
N LYS A 47 -0.65 -10.24 -7.77
CA LYS A 47 -0.97 -10.59 -9.16
C LYS A 47 -0.73 -12.07 -9.45
N LEU A 48 0.36 -12.65 -8.94
CA LEU A 48 0.63 -14.08 -9.07
C LEU A 48 -0.48 -14.91 -8.40
N LEU A 49 -0.83 -14.57 -7.16
CA LEU A 49 -1.90 -15.25 -6.42
C LEU A 49 -3.27 -15.13 -7.10
N ALA A 50 -3.59 -13.96 -7.66
CA ALA A 50 -4.84 -13.77 -8.41
C ALA A 50 -4.85 -14.62 -9.69
N SER A 51 -3.72 -14.70 -10.40
CA SER A 51 -3.57 -15.55 -11.58
C SER A 51 -3.76 -17.03 -11.22
N ASP A 52 -3.10 -17.49 -10.16
CA ASP A 52 -3.23 -18.87 -9.67
C ASP A 52 -4.67 -19.16 -9.25
N ALA A 53 -5.35 -18.19 -8.62
CA ALA A 53 -6.74 -18.32 -8.23
C ALA A 53 -7.69 -18.46 -9.43
N ALA A 54 -7.39 -17.77 -10.54
CA ALA A 54 -8.19 -17.83 -11.75
C ALA A 54 -8.02 -19.15 -12.52
N ILE A 55 -6.88 -19.83 -12.37
CA ILE A 55 -6.55 -21.05 -13.13
C ILE A 55 -6.94 -22.32 -12.36
N VAL A 56 -6.76 -22.33 -11.03
CA VAL A 56 -6.93 -23.53 -10.20
C VAL A 56 -8.30 -23.56 -9.52
N ARG A 57 -9.07 -24.64 -9.73
CA ARG A 57 -10.32 -24.88 -8.98
C ARG A 57 -10.00 -25.10 -7.49
N ASP A 58 -10.82 -24.53 -6.59
CA ASP A 58 -10.68 -24.63 -5.12
C ASP A 58 -9.48 -23.86 -4.51
N SER A 59 -9.25 -22.65 -5.03
CA SER A 59 -8.12 -21.78 -4.68
C SER A 59 -8.53 -20.52 -3.90
N ASP A 60 -9.64 -20.57 -3.17
CA ASP A 60 -10.19 -19.43 -2.41
C ASP A 60 -9.12 -18.77 -1.51
N ARG A 61 -8.20 -19.56 -0.95
CA ARG A 61 -7.05 -19.06 -0.18
C ARG A 61 -6.15 -18.10 -0.95
N HIS A 62 -5.89 -18.34 -2.24
CA HIS A 62 -5.06 -17.47 -3.08
C HIS A 62 -5.80 -16.18 -3.44
N ALA A 63 -7.11 -16.26 -3.65
CA ALA A 63 -7.95 -15.07 -3.87
C ALA A 63 -7.95 -14.17 -2.64
N TRP A 64 -8.15 -14.72 -1.43
CA TRP A 64 -8.09 -13.96 -0.19
C TRP A 64 -6.70 -13.38 0.09
N ALA A 65 -5.63 -14.17 -0.10
CA ALA A 65 -4.27 -13.68 0.08
C ALA A 65 -3.95 -12.54 -0.91
N SER A 66 -4.33 -12.68 -2.18
CA SER A 66 -4.20 -11.62 -3.17
C SER A 66 -4.94 -10.35 -2.76
N HIS A 67 -6.18 -10.48 -2.29
CA HIS A 67 -6.98 -9.37 -1.82
C HIS A 67 -6.28 -8.58 -0.70
N PHE A 68 -5.80 -9.27 0.35
CA PHE A 68 -5.11 -8.60 1.47
C PHE A 68 -3.82 -7.91 1.04
N LEU A 69 -3.03 -8.51 0.15
CA LEU A 69 -1.79 -7.90 -0.35
C LEU A 69 -2.08 -6.68 -1.24
N GLN A 70 -3.18 -6.70 -2.01
CA GLN A 70 -3.63 -5.53 -2.77
C GLN A 70 -4.02 -4.38 -1.85
N ASP A 71 -4.82 -4.66 -0.81
CA ASP A 71 -5.19 -3.65 0.19
C ASP A 71 -3.96 -3.01 0.86
N MET A 72 -2.97 -3.82 1.24
CA MET A 72 -1.72 -3.33 1.83
C MET A 72 -0.94 -2.46 0.85
N SER A 73 -0.74 -2.93 -0.39
CA SER A 73 0.00 -2.19 -1.42
C SER A 73 -0.66 -0.85 -1.76
N LYS A 74 -1.99 -0.83 -1.88
CA LYS A 74 -2.78 0.38 -2.09
C LYS A 74 -2.63 1.37 -0.93
N ALA A 75 -2.70 0.89 0.31
CA ALA A 75 -2.58 1.75 1.48
C ALA A 75 -1.22 2.48 1.53
N ILE A 76 -0.14 1.79 1.15
CA ILE A 76 1.19 2.39 1.07
C ILE A 76 1.20 3.50 0.01
N ILE A 77 0.72 3.21 -1.20
CA ILE A 77 0.69 4.18 -2.30
C ILE A 77 -0.14 5.41 -1.92
N ASP A 78 -1.33 5.22 -1.36
CA ASP A 78 -2.20 6.32 -0.93
C ASP A 78 -1.54 7.18 0.16
N ASP A 79 -0.79 6.58 1.10
CA ASP A 79 -0.05 7.33 2.12
C ASP A 79 1.09 8.16 1.49
N VAL A 80 1.80 7.59 0.52
CA VAL A 80 2.84 8.29 -0.23
C VAL A 80 2.25 9.44 -1.05
N VAL A 81 1.11 9.26 -1.71
CA VAL A 81 0.42 10.32 -2.47
C VAL A 81 0.10 11.51 -1.56
N LYS A 82 -0.41 11.26 -0.35
CA LYS A 82 -0.67 12.33 0.64
C LYS A 82 0.60 13.11 1.00
N VAL A 83 1.74 12.43 1.13
CA VAL A 83 3.04 13.09 1.40
C VAL A 83 3.43 13.98 0.23
N LEU A 84 3.30 13.48 -1.00
CA LEU A 84 3.64 14.22 -2.21
C LEU A 84 2.75 15.45 -2.38
N ASP A 85 1.42 15.30 -2.23
CA ASP A 85 0.46 16.40 -2.31
C ASP A 85 0.73 17.48 -1.26
N ALA A 86 1.00 17.08 0.00
CA ALA A 86 1.37 18.02 1.05
C ALA A 86 2.65 18.78 0.71
N THR A 87 3.65 18.11 0.14
CA THR A 87 4.90 18.77 -0.26
C THR A 87 4.73 19.72 -1.45
N CYS A 88 3.82 19.42 -2.38
CA CYS A 88 3.48 20.32 -3.50
C CYS A 88 2.71 21.55 -3.01
N ASN A 89 1.75 21.39 -2.11
CA ASN A 89 0.98 22.50 -1.53
C ASN A 89 1.85 23.45 -0.70
N ASN A 90 2.87 22.93 -0.01
CA ASN A 90 3.84 23.75 0.73
C ASN A 90 4.84 24.53 -0.17
N ARG A 91 4.74 24.39 -1.49
CA ARG A 91 5.60 25.08 -2.48
C ARG A 91 4.86 26.18 -3.26
N ALA A 92 3.55 26.32 -3.08
CA ALA A 92 2.72 27.39 -3.64
C ALA A 92 2.63 28.57 -2.67
#